data_AF-A0A936ZWK9-F1
#
_entry.id   AF-A0A936ZWK9-F1
#
_cell.length_a   1.000
_cell.length_b   1.000
_cell.length_c   1.000
_cell.angle_alpha   90.00
_cell.angle_beta   90.00
_cell.angle_gamma   90.00
#
_symmetry.space_group_name_H-M   'P 1'
#
loop_
_entity.id
_entity.type
_entity.pdbx_description
1 polymer ?
#
loop_
_entity_poly.entity_id
_entity_poly.type
_entity_poly.pdbx_seq_one_letter_code
_entity_poly.pdbx_strand_id
1 'polypeptide(L)' 'MDDNLHSPQRRLIELRMEHADLDSLIDQVGEGRPDELALRRLKKRRLILRDQISQLEAQLEPPEPA' A
#
# COMPACT_ATOMS: atom_id res chain seq x y z
N MET A 1 -14.43 20.16 -17.90
CA MET A 1 -13.36 19.30 -18.44
C MET A 1 -12.73 18.65 -17.22
N ASP A 2 -13.34 17.56 -16.73
CA ASP A 2 -13.13 17.10 -15.35
C ASP A 2 -12.91 15.58 -15.23
N ASP A 3 -12.64 14.89 -16.35
CA ASP A 3 -12.68 13.42 -16.37
C ASP A 3 -11.38 12.70 -16.00
N ASN A 4 -10.27 13.39 -15.69
CA ASN A 4 -8.97 12.74 -15.49
C ASN A 4 -8.37 12.88 -14.08
N LEU A 5 -9.16 13.24 -13.06
CA LEU A 5 -8.65 13.30 -11.68
C LEU A 5 -8.49 11.92 -11.02
N HIS A 6 -9.13 10.88 -11.56
CA HIS A 6 -9.09 9.51 -11.02
C HIS A 6 -8.32 8.56 -11.93
N SER A 7 -7.14 8.96 -12.41
CA SER A 7 -6.31 8.04 -13.17
C SER A 7 -5.86 6.87 -12.26
N PRO A 8 -5.97 5.62 -12.71
CA PRO A 8 -5.54 4.46 -11.92
C PRO A 8 -4.06 4.54 -11.53
N GLN A 9 -3.23 5.24 -12.31
CA GLN A 9 -1.83 5.55 -11.98
C GLN A 9 -1.71 6.46 -10.76
N ARG A 10 -2.59 7.48 -10.62
CA ARG A 10 -2.60 8.35 -9.44
C ARG A 10 -2.98 7.56 -8.19
N ARG A 11 -3.99 6.68 -8.31
CA ARG A 11 -4.38 5.80 -7.22
C ARG A 11 -3.25 4.86 -6.81
N LEU A 12 -2.47 4.36 -7.76
CA LEU A 12 -1.29 3.54 -7.48
C LEU A 12 -0.22 4.32 -6.69
N ILE A 13 0.02 5.59 -7.06
CA ILE A 13 0.95 6.45 -6.33
C ILE A 13 0.47 6.69 -4.89
N GLU A 14 -0.82 7.00 -4.70
CA GLU A 14 -1.42 7.15 -3.37
C GLU A 14 -1.24 5.91 -2.50
N LEU A 15 -1.56 4.73 -3.03
CA LEU A 15 -1.41 3.46 -2.31
C LEU A 15 0.05 3.18 -1.95
N ARG A 16 1.00 3.47 -2.86
CA ARG A 16 2.44 3.32 -2.60
C ARG A 16 2.93 4.28 -1.51
N MET A 17 2.46 5.53 -1.50
CA MET A 17 2.77 6.48 -0.43
C MET A 17 2.22 6.01 0.91
N GLU A 18 0.94 5.61 0.95
CA GLU A 18 0.31 5.10 2.18
C GLU A 18 1.02 3.84 2.71
N HIS A 19 1.46 2.95 1.82
CA HIS A 19 2.27 1.78 2.19
C HIS A 19 3.61 2.18 2.80
N ALA A 20 4.33 3.15 2.21
CA ALA A 20 5.62 3.62 2.71
C ALA A 20 5.49 4.33 4.08
N ASP A 21 4.44 5.12 4.27
CA ASP A 21 4.11 5.75 5.54
C ASP A 21 3.81 4.70 6.62
N LEU A 22 3.06 3.66 6.24
CA LEU A 22 2.73 2.56 7.14
C LEU A 22 3.96 1.72 7.50
N ASP A 23 4.90 1.53 6.58
CA ASP A 23 6.19 0.89 6.87
C ASP A 23 6.99 1.70 7.89
N SER A 24 7.11 3.01 7.65
CA SER A 24 7.80 3.93 8.55
C SER A 24 7.18 3.93 9.95
N LEU A 25 5.85 3.86 10.05
CA LEU A 25 5.14 3.75 11.31
C LEU A 25 5.39 2.40 12.02
N ILE A 26 5.43 1.30 11.27
CA ILE A 26 5.73 -0.03 11.83
C ILE A 26 7.14 -0.05 12.41
N ASP A 27 8.11 0.54 11.72
CA ASP A 27 9.50 0.63 12.18
C ASP A 27 9.58 1.43 13.48
N GLN A 28 9.00 2.62 13.52
CA GLN A 28 8.97 3.47 14.73
C GLN A 28 8.31 2.77 15.93
N VAL A 29 7.20 2.07 15.71
CA VAL A 29 6.51 1.30 16.77
C VAL A 29 7.35 0.12 17.24
N GLY A 30 8.14 -0.48 16.33
CA GLY A 30 8.99 -1.63 16.60
C GLY A 30 10.23 -1.35 17.46
N GLU A 31 10.74 -0.11 17.44
CA GLU A 31 11.96 0.28 18.19
C GLU A 31 11.75 0.40 19.71
N GLY A 32 10.49 0.43 20.18
CA GLY A 32 10.15 0.58 21.59
C GLY A 32 9.76 -0.73 22.30
N ARG A 33 8.77 -0.62 23.21
CA ARG A 33 8.03 -1.78 23.74
C ARG A 33 6.70 -1.88 22.98
N PRO A 34 6.68 -2.48 21.78
CA PRO A 34 5.50 -2.48 20.94
C PRO A 34 4.35 -3.23 21.61
N ASP A 35 3.16 -2.66 21.52
CA ASP A 35 1.95 -3.42 21.70
C ASP A 35 1.86 -4.43 20.53
N GLU A 36 1.98 -5.72 20.83
CA GLU A 36 1.94 -6.79 19.83
C GLU A 36 0.66 -6.77 19.01
N LEU A 37 -0.49 -6.43 19.61
CA LEU A 37 -1.76 -6.36 18.92
C LEU A 37 -1.77 -5.19 17.94
N ALA A 38 -1.23 -4.04 18.35
CA ALA A 38 -1.08 -2.88 17.47
C ALA A 38 -0.16 -3.21 16.28
N LEU A 39 1.02 -3.80 16.54
CA LEU A 39 1.97 -4.20 15.51
C LEU A 39 1.36 -5.21 14.52
N ARG A 40 0.62 -6.21 15.02
CA ARG A 40 -0.10 -7.19 14.17
C ARG A 40 -1.15 -6.51 13.29
N ARG A 41 -1.90 -5.53 13.80
CA ARG A 41 -2.88 -4.77 13.01
C ARG A 41 -2.23 -3.93 11.92
N LEU A 42 -1.11 -3.26 12.23
CA LEU A 42 -0.35 -2.47 11.27
C LEU A 42 0.21 -3.36 10.15
N LYS A 43 0.87 -4.48 10.50
CA LYS A 43 1.38 -5.45 9.52
C LYS A 43 0.27 -6.01 8.63
N LYS A 44 -0.93 -6.28 9.19
CA LYS A 44 -2.09 -6.71 8.40
C LYS A 44 -2.56 -5.62 7.43
N ARG A 45 -2.61 -4.35 7.86
CA ARG A 45 -2.93 -3.23 6.97
C ARG A 45 -1.91 -3.09 5.85
N ARG A 46 -0.62 -3.24 6.15
CA ARG A 46 0.46 -3.21 5.16
C ARG A 46 0.29 -4.30 4.10
N LEU A 47 -0.04 -5.51 4.53
CA LEU A 47 -0.31 -6.62 3.62
C LEU A 47 -1.47 -6.30 2.67
N ILE A 48 -2.56 -5.76 3.19
CA ILE A 48 -3.73 -5.36 2.38
C ILE A 48 -3.34 -4.27 1.36
N LEU A 49 -2.60 -3.23 1.77
CA LEU A 49 -2.14 -2.18 0.86
C LEU A 49 -1.25 -2.75 -0.24
N ARG A 50 -0.32 -3.64 0.10
CA ARG A 50 0.54 -4.31 -0.89
C ARG A 50 -0.30 -5.11 -1.90
N ASP A 51 -1.28 -5.86 -1.43
CA ASP A 51 -2.14 -6.66 -2.31
C ASP A 51 -2.98 -5.76 -3.22
N GLN A 52 -3.47 -4.62 -2.72
CA GLN A 52 -4.17 -3.61 -3.52
C GLN A 52 -3.26 -2.95 -4.58
N ILE A 53 -2.00 -2.66 -4.22
CA ILE A 53 -0.98 -2.16 -5.16
C ILE A 53 -0.79 -3.18 -6.27
N SER A 54 -0.50 -4.44 -5.93
CA SER A 54 -0.25 -5.49 -6.95
C SER A 54 -1.47 -5.75 -7.83
N GLN A 55 -2.69 -5.71 -7.28
CA GLN A 55 -3.92 -5.82 -8.08
C GLN A 55 -4.09 -4.65 -9.05
N LEU A 56 -3.76 -3.43 -8.63
CA LEU A 56 -3.87 -2.24 -9.47
C LEU A 56 -2.75 -2.18 -10.51
N GLU A 57 -1.53 -2.62 -10.16
CA GLU A 57 -0.42 -2.80 -11.10
C GLU A 57 -0.77 -3.82 -12.18
N ALA A 58 -1.32 -4.98 -11.81
CA ALA A 58 -1.74 -5.99 -12.79
C ALA A 58 -2.90 -5.53 -13.70
N GLN A 59 -3.73 -4.56 -13.27
CA GLN A 59 -4.75 -3.94 -14.11
C GLN A 59 -4.17 -2.89 -15.06
N LEU A 60 -3.11 -2.22 -14.64
CA LEU A 60 -2.41 -1.19 -15.42
C LEU A 60 -1.43 -1.79 -16.43
N GLU A 61 -0.82 -2.92 -16.08
CA GLU A 61 0.18 -3.63 -16.88
C GLU A 61 -0.40 -5.02 -17.20
N PRO A 62 -1.01 -5.21 -18.38
CA PRO A 62 -1.57 -6.51 -18.74
C PRO A 62 -0.42 -7.53 -18.76
N PRO A 63 -0.60 -8.73 -18.18
CA PRO A 63 0.46 -9.72 -18.14
C PRO A 63 0.85 -10.08 -19.58
N GLU A 64 2.11 -9.87 -19.94
CA GLU A 64 2.66 -10.55 -21.11
C GLU A 64 2.55 -12.07 -20.85
N PRO A 65 1.86 -12.83 -21.71
CA PRO A 65 1.85 -14.27 -21.58
C PRO A 65 3.26 -14.78 -21.90
N ALA A 66 3.97 -15.24 -20.87
CA ALA A 66 5.22 -15.98 -21.00
C ALA A 66 4.95 -17.45 -21.41
#